data_AF-A0A929FDY1-F1
#
_entry.id   AF-A0A929FDY1-F1
#
_cell.length_a   1.000
_cell.length_b   1.000
_cell.length_c   1.000
_cell.angle_alpha   90.00
_cell.angle_beta   90.00
_cell.angle_gamma   90.00
#
_symmetry.space_group_name_H-M   'P 1'
#
loop_
_entity.id
_entity.type
_entity.pdbx_description
1 polymer ?
#
loop_
_entity_poly.entity_id
_entity_poly.type
_entity_poly.pdbx_seq_one_letter_code
_entity_poly.pdbx_strand_id
1 'polypeptide(L)'
;MNTFVAMLENLETLKTEKQQLEDQGMVLFDCWIAESKPGGTARTKKAHYQLRSRQPLFAGKKSKYLKVDEVGEYQAAIARGKAIRQLEKQIAALQRRVERIEAIALEA
;
A
#
# COMPACT_ATOMS: atom_id res chain seq x y z
N MET A 1 20.38 -0.61 -26.81
CA MET A 1 19.19 0.09 -26.26
C MET A 1 19.68 1.28 -25.46
N ASN A 2 19.21 2.49 -25.75
CA ASN A 2 19.66 3.69 -25.04
C ASN A 2 19.24 3.60 -23.56
N THR A 3 20.18 3.78 -22.64
CA THR A 3 19.94 3.65 -21.19
C THR A 3 18.83 4.58 -20.71
N PHE A 4 18.67 5.74 -21.33
CA PHE A 4 17.59 6.68 -21.03
C PHE A 4 16.20 6.13 -21.41
N VAL A 5 16.07 5.55 -22.60
CA VAL A 5 14.82 4.94 -23.08
C VAL A 5 14.40 3.79 -22.16
N ALA A 6 15.35 2.95 -21.73
CA ALA A 6 15.08 1.89 -20.76
C ALA A 6 14.61 2.41 -19.39
N MET A 7 15.07 3.61 -18.96
CA MET A 7 14.56 4.24 -17.73
C MET A 7 13.11 4.70 -17.88
N LEU A 8 12.73 5.27 -19.03
CA LEU A 8 11.36 5.67 -19.31
C LEU A 8 10.41 4.47 -19.37
N GLU A 9 10.81 3.39 -20.05
CA GLU A 9 10.04 2.14 -20.11
C GLU A 9 9.84 1.51 -18.71
N ASN A 10 10.89 1.49 -17.90
CA ASN A 10 10.79 1.01 -16.52
C ASN A 10 9.84 1.88 -15.68
N LEU A 11 9.86 3.19 -15.89
CA LEU A 11 8.99 4.13 -15.18
C LEU A 11 7.51 3.89 -15.54
N GLU A 12 7.21 3.71 -16.83
CA GLU A 12 5.87 3.35 -17.30
C GLU A 12 5.43 1.97 -16.80
N THR A 13 6.34 1.00 -16.73
CA THR A 13 6.06 -0.32 -16.15
C THR A 13 5.66 -0.20 -14.68
N LEU A 14 6.44 0.52 -13.86
CA LEU A 14 6.13 0.71 -12.44
C LEU A 14 4.81 1.47 -12.21
N LYS A 15 4.50 2.46 -13.04
CA LYS A 15 3.21 3.17 -13.00
C LYS A 15 2.06 2.22 -13.34
N THR A 16 2.23 1.38 -14.35
CA THR A 16 1.23 0.40 -14.78
C THR A 16 0.97 -0.62 -13.67
N GLU A 17 2.02 -1.15 -13.04
CA GLU A 17 1.90 -2.06 -11.89
C GLU A 17 1.18 -1.40 -10.71
N LYS A 18 1.48 -0.12 -10.43
CA LYS A 18 0.77 0.63 -9.40
C LYS A 18 -0.72 0.72 -9.72
N GLN A 19 -1.06 1.11 -10.94
CA GLN A 19 -2.45 1.23 -11.39
C GLN A 19 -3.18 -0.11 -11.28
N GLN A 20 -2.55 -1.20 -11.71
CA GLN A 20 -3.13 -2.54 -11.59
C GLN A 20 -3.45 -2.92 -10.15
N LEU A 21 -2.59 -2.56 -9.18
CA LEU A 21 -2.88 -2.80 -7.77
C LEU A 21 -4.02 -1.94 -7.24
N GLU A 22 -4.17 -0.71 -7.73
CA GLU A 22 -5.30 0.17 -7.39
C GLU A 22 -6.62 -0.36 -7.97
N ASP A 23 -6.58 -0.92 -9.18
CA ASP A 23 -7.74 -1.49 -9.86
C ASP A 23 -8.22 -2.83 -9.25
N GLN A 24 -7.33 -3.54 -8.53
CA GLN A 24 -7.66 -4.79 -7.83
C GLN A 24 -8.59 -4.61 -6.62
N GLY A 25 -8.85 -3.38 -6.19
CA GLY A 25 -9.84 -3.06 -5.17
C GLY A 25 -9.27 -2.26 -4.00
N MET A 26 -9.91 -2.36 -2.83
CA MET A 26 -9.61 -1.47 -1.69
C MET A 26 -8.12 -1.44 -1.33
N VAL A 27 -7.57 -0.25 -1.15
CA VAL A 27 -6.18 -0.03 -0.74
C VAL A 27 -6.15 0.63 0.64
N LEU A 28 -5.39 0.06 1.57
CA LEU A 28 -5.24 0.62 2.92
C LEU A 28 -3.78 0.91 3.25
N PHE A 29 -3.49 2.17 3.52
CA PHE A 29 -2.18 2.65 3.96
C PHE A 29 -2.13 2.79 5.48
N ASP A 30 -0.94 2.57 6.05
CA ASP A 30 -0.68 2.72 7.49
C ASP A 30 -1.65 1.97 8.42
N CYS A 31 -2.21 0.87 7.91
CA CYS A 31 -3.15 0.01 8.62
C CYS A 31 -2.52 -1.35 8.98
N TRP A 32 -3.02 -1.96 10.05
CA TRP A 32 -2.69 -3.33 10.45
C TRP A 32 -3.89 -3.98 11.14
N ILE A 33 -3.95 -5.31 11.13
CA ILE A 33 -4.96 -6.07 11.87
C ILE A 33 -4.34 -6.54 13.18
N ALA A 34 -5.01 -6.22 14.28
CA ALA A 34 -4.70 -6.76 15.60
C ALA A 34 -5.67 -7.92 15.90
N GLU A 35 -5.11 -9.06 16.31
CA GLU A 35 -5.88 -10.19 16.80
C GLU A 35 -5.75 -10.26 18.33
N SER A 36 -6.89 -10.39 19.01
CA SER A 36 -6.94 -10.62 20.46
C SER A 36 -7.61 -11.94 20.74
N LYS A 37 -6.88 -12.86 21.39
CA LYS A 37 -7.46 -14.10 21.89
C LYS A 37 -8.37 -13.79 23.08
N PRO A 38 -9.54 -14.44 23.19
CA PRO A 38 -10.37 -14.30 24.37
C PRO A 38 -9.64 -14.86 25.59
N GLY A 39 -9.62 -14.08 26.68
CA GLY A 39 -9.02 -14.47 27.95
C GLY A 39 -10.07 -14.69 29.06
N GLY A 40 -9.66 -15.34 30.15
CA GLY A 40 -10.46 -15.46 31.38
C GLY A 40 -11.78 -16.22 31.21
N THR A 41 -12.87 -15.69 31.78
CA THR A 41 -14.25 -16.23 31.77
C THR A 41 -15.02 -15.95 30.47
N ALA A 42 -14.33 -15.59 29.39
CA ALA A 42 -14.97 -15.33 28.10
C ALA A 42 -15.81 -16.53 27.66
N ARG A 43 -17.13 -16.29 27.46
CA ARG A 43 -18.08 -17.35 27.05
C ARG A 43 -17.77 -17.96 25.68
N THR A 44 -16.93 -17.31 24.86
CA THR A 44 -16.61 -17.76 23.51
C THR A 44 -15.11 -17.81 23.28
N LYS A 45 -14.66 -18.85 22.55
CA LYS A 45 -13.25 -19.03 22.13
C LYS A 45 -12.88 -18.29 20.84
N LYS A 46 -13.78 -17.45 20.32
CA LYS A 46 -13.56 -16.76 19.04
C LYS A 46 -12.59 -15.60 19.22
N ALA A 47 -11.59 -15.51 18.36
CA ALA A 47 -10.67 -14.38 18.31
C ALA A 47 -11.42 -13.11 17.90
N HIS A 48 -11.04 -11.98 18.50
CA HIS A 48 -11.52 -10.67 18.10
C HIS A 48 -10.49 -10.01 17.18
N TYR A 49 -10.94 -9.59 16.00
CA TYR A 49 -10.11 -8.88 15.04
C TYR A 49 -10.44 -7.39 15.06
N GLN A 50 -9.40 -6.56 15.09
CA GLN A 50 -9.53 -5.12 15.00
C GLN A 50 -8.59 -4.58 13.93
N LEU A 51 -9.17 -3.93 12.93
CA LEU A 51 -8.41 -3.10 12.00
C LEU A 51 -7.98 -1.83 12.72
N ARG A 52 -6.69 -1.52 12.67
CA ARG A 52 -6.11 -0.32 13.26
C ARG A 52 -5.39 0.48 12.19
N SER A 53 -5.35 1.79 12.38
CA SER A 53 -4.61 2.73 11.54
C SER A 53 -3.82 3.71 12.41
N ARG A 54 -2.74 4.25 11.85
CA ARG A 54 -2.03 5.40 12.44
C ARG A 54 -2.88 6.67 12.39
N GLN A 55 -3.75 6.79 11.38
CA GLN A 55 -4.59 7.94 11.08
C GLN A 55 -6.09 7.65 11.32
N PRO A 56 -6.92 8.68 11.58
CA PRO A 56 -8.36 8.50 11.79
C PRO A 56 -9.10 8.22 10.48
N LEU A 57 -9.11 6.96 10.04
CA LEU A 57 -9.69 6.54 8.75
C LEU A 57 -11.12 5.99 8.86
N PHE A 58 -11.57 5.57 10.04
CA PHE A 58 -12.84 4.86 10.21
C PHE A 58 -13.87 5.76 10.90
N ALA A 59 -14.49 6.66 10.13
CA ALA A 59 -15.42 7.68 10.67
C ALA A 59 -14.79 8.50 11.81
N GLY A 60 -13.59 9.03 11.57
CA GLY A 60 -12.81 9.78 12.56
C GLY A 60 -12.10 8.92 13.62
N LYS A 61 -12.28 7.59 13.59
CA LYS A 61 -11.60 6.67 14.53
C LYS A 61 -10.39 6.01 13.90
N LYS A 62 -9.42 5.67 14.74
CA LYS A 62 -8.19 4.93 14.38
C LYS A 62 -8.36 3.41 14.40
N SER A 63 -9.55 2.91 14.74
CA SER A 63 -9.84 1.48 14.77
C SER A 63 -11.26 1.15 14.35
N LYS A 64 -11.43 -0.05 13.80
CA LYS A 64 -12.71 -0.67 13.42
C LYS A 64 -12.66 -2.15 13.81
N TYR A 65 -13.70 -2.66 14.46
CA TYR A 65 -13.83 -4.10 14.68
C TYR A 65 -14.17 -4.80 13.37
N LEU A 66 -13.53 -5.94 13.14
CA LEU A 66 -13.76 -6.77 11.97
C LEU A 66 -14.45 -8.06 12.38
N LYS A 67 -15.34 -8.54 11.50
CA LYS A 67 -15.78 -9.93 11.56
C LYS A 67 -14.70 -10.85 10.97
N VAL A 68 -14.74 -12.13 11.33
CA VAL A 68 -13.71 -13.10 10.92
C VAL A 68 -13.69 -13.30 9.39
N ASP A 69 -14.84 -13.29 8.76
CA ASP A 69 -15.03 -13.37 7.30
C ASP A 69 -14.49 -12.15 6.55
N GLU A 70 -14.44 -10.97 7.18
CA GLU A 70 -13.91 -9.75 6.59
C GLU A 70 -12.36 -9.66 6.67
N VAL A 71 -11.72 -10.45 7.55
CA VAL A 71 -10.28 -10.32 7.83
C VAL A 71 -9.44 -10.47 6.56
N GLY A 72 -9.75 -11.46 5.72
CA GLY A 72 -8.98 -11.73 4.50
C GLY A 72 -9.00 -10.56 3.51
N GLU A 73 -10.16 -9.92 3.34
CA GLU A 73 -10.32 -8.75 2.46
C GLU A 73 -9.45 -7.58 2.95
N TYR A 74 -9.49 -7.30 4.26
CA TYR A 74 -8.69 -6.24 4.86
C TYR A 74 -7.19 -6.53 4.86
N GLN A 75 -6.78 -7.80 5.01
CA GLN A 75 -5.38 -8.21 4.84
C GLN A 75 -4.89 -7.94 3.42
N ALA A 76 -5.69 -8.29 2.41
CA ALA A 76 -5.37 -8.02 1.01
C ALA A 76 -5.27 -6.51 0.75
N ALA A 77 -6.18 -5.71 1.31
CA ALA A 77 -6.15 -4.25 1.17
C ALA A 77 -4.90 -3.61 1.79
N ILE A 78 -4.46 -4.09 2.95
CA ILE A 78 -3.21 -3.65 3.59
C ILE A 78 -2.00 -4.07 2.75
N ALA A 79 -2.00 -5.29 2.21
CA ALA A 79 -0.91 -5.78 1.37
C ALA A 79 -0.76 -4.94 0.10
N ARG A 80 -1.88 -4.60 -0.57
CA ARG A 80 -1.90 -3.67 -1.71
C ARG A 80 -1.33 -2.31 -1.34
N GLY A 81 -1.77 -1.73 -0.21
CA GLY A 81 -1.26 -0.42 0.24
C GLY A 81 0.24 -0.42 0.52
N LYS A 82 0.78 -1.52 1.05
CA LYS A 82 2.25 -1.68 1.21
C LYS A 82 2.95 -1.77 -0.13
N ALA A 83 2.43 -2.59 -1.07
CA ALA A 83 3.01 -2.74 -2.39
C ALA A 83 3.02 -1.41 -3.18
N ILE A 84 1.91 -0.68 -3.19
CA ILE A 84 1.79 0.64 -3.81
C ILE A 84 2.81 1.62 -3.22
N ARG A 85 2.96 1.67 -1.89
CA ARG A 85 3.96 2.54 -1.25
C ARG A 85 5.39 2.21 -1.67
N GLN A 86 5.70 0.94 -1.91
CA GLN A 86 7.00 0.52 -2.44
C GLN A 86 7.20 1.01 -3.87
N LEU A 87 6.19 0.83 -4.73
CA LEU A 87 6.21 1.31 -6.12
C LEU A 87 6.35 2.82 -6.20
N GLU A 88 5.61 3.59 -5.39
CA GLU A 88 5.71 5.05 -5.34
C GLU A 88 7.12 5.54 -5.02
N LYS A 89 7.82 4.86 -4.09
CA LYS A 89 9.22 5.19 -3.77
C LYS A 89 10.15 4.91 -4.96
N GLN A 90 9.93 3.80 -5.67
CA GLN A 90 10.72 3.45 -6.85
C GLN A 90 10.47 4.43 -8.00
N ILE A 91 9.20 4.75 -8.28
CA ILE A 91 8.78 5.74 -9.26
C ILE A 91 9.42 7.09 -8.95
N ALA A 92 9.31 7.58 -7.71
CA ALA A 92 9.89 8.88 -7.33
C ALA A 92 11.42 8.90 -7.47
N ALA A 93 12.10 7.80 -7.13
CA ALA A 93 13.55 7.70 -7.29
C ALA A 93 13.97 7.70 -8.77
N LEU A 94 13.22 7.02 -9.63
CA LEU A 94 13.50 6.92 -11.06
C LEU A 94 13.14 8.22 -11.79
N GLN A 95 12.01 8.86 -11.45
CA GLN A 95 11.61 10.18 -11.95
C GLN A 95 12.70 11.22 -11.70
N ARG A 96 13.22 11.32 -10.47
CA ARG A 96 14.31 12.26 -10.13
C ARG A 96 15.59 12.01 -10.94
N ARG A 97 15.85 10.76 -11.34
CA ARG A 97 17.00 10.43 -12.20
C ARG A 97 16.77 10.88 -13.63
N VAL A 98 15.57 10.67 -14.17
CA VAL A 98 15.17 11.14 -15.50
C VAL A 98 15.25 12.66 -15.57
N GLU A 99 14.62 13.36 -14.62
CA GLU A 99 14.63 14.84 -14.52
C GLU A 99 16.06 15.41 -14.51
N ARG A 100 16.98 14.76 -13.78
CA ARG A 100 18.39 15.18 -13.74
C ARG A 100 19.07 15.03 -15.10
N ILE A 101 18.82 13.94 -15.82
CA ILE A 101 19.42 13.70 -17.15
C ILE A 101 18.87 14.72 -18.15
N GLU A 102 17.58 14.99 -18.11
CA GLU A 102 16.92 15.98 -18.97
C GLU A 102 17.46 17.39 -18.71
N ALA A 103 17.65 17.78 -17.45
CA ALA A 103 18.23 19.07 -17.09
C ALA A 103 19.66 19.23 -17.65
N ILE A 104 20.51 18.20 -17.51
CA ILE A 104 21.88 18.22 -18.07
C ILE A 104 21.86 18.30 -19.60
N ALA A 105 20.93 17.60 -20.25
CA ALA A 105 20.80 17.62 -21.71
C ALA A 105 20.27 18.95 -22.25
N LEU A 106 19.53 19.72 -21.45
CA LEU A 106 19.01 21.05 -21.82
C LEU A 106 20.05 22.16 -21.61
N GLU A 107 20.99 21.96 -20.67
CA GLU A 107 22.08 22.90 -20.36
C GLU A 107 23.33 22.69 -21.23
N ALA A 108 23.42 21.57 -21.96
CA ALA A 108 24.51 21.20 -22.86
C ALA A 108 24.24 21.61 -24.31
#